data_AF-A0AAE8NL51-F1
#
_entry.id   AF-A0AAE8NL51-F1
#
_cell.length_a   1.000
_cell.length_b   1.000
_cell.length_c   1.000
_cell.angle_alpha   90.00
_cell.angle_beta   90.00
_cell.angle_gamma   90.00
#
_symmetry.space_group_name_H-M   'P 1'
#
loop_
_entity.id
_entity.type
_entity.pdbx_description
1 polymer ?
#
loop_
_entity_poly.entity_id
_entity_poly.type
_entity_poly.pdbx_seq_one_letter_code
_entity_poly.pdbx_strand_id
1 'polypeptide(L)'
;MRDPRNSFILSAIDPDLLYPCLQIRFEIDDVAALRQLVDPDAPEDAALDDWYLLSPIQVADVCEFFAIDFEHSSREAILTKYVEARVPVPYLVHTGYELALMVQGRKPLGFIDFDSECRPSVKLKARFDEYVAQGVLHSQEIIVDAPVLQGRPARRIGQVLYTLKGEEWRIPALEFFRQNLNRQGDGYENMERLEGALLGYEPWQNDWWIDYLARSGSSLYGASSIVKVNRAQFDWLVHAGFRALPPFDGPTFTLYSSPWFGEDEMKAAMRDDPTIEAFVQFNGGRAHILHAADFRTAGPYEIPATLIPTINHHLMRAVRVLIRRSDCLKPSS
;
A
#
# COMPACT_ATOMS: atom_id res chain seq x y z
N MET A 1 13.10 -1.89 24.62
CA MET A 1 12.12 -2.02 23.54
C MET A 1 10.82 -2.44 24.22
N ARG A 2 9.86 -1.53 24.42
CA ARG A 2 8.55 -1.94 24.97
C ARG A 2 7.89 -2.82 23.91
N ASP A 3 7.36 -3.97 24.32
CA ASP A 3 6.50 -4.79 23.47
C ASP A 3 5.43 -3.85 22.87
N PRO A 4 5.21 -3.82 21.54
CA PRO A 4 4.16 -2.97 20.99
C PRO A 4 2.85 -3.42 21.60
N ARG A 5 2.19 -2.54 22.37
CA ARG A 5 0.84 -2.82 22.89
C ARG A 5 -0.05 -3.20 21.71
N ASN A 6 -0.86 -4.25 21.86
CA ASN A 6 -1.75 -4.69 20.79
C ASN A 6 -2.83 -3.62 20.61
N SER A 7 -2.67 -2.81 19.56
CA SER A 7 -3.61 -1.74 19.25
C SER A 7 -4.51 -2.18 18.12
N PHE A 8 -5.79 -1.80 18.22
CA PHE A 8 -6.83 -2.16 17.27
C PHE A 8 -7.65 -0.92 16.92
N ILE A 9 -8.27 -0.94 15.74
CA ILE A 9 -9.29 0.03 15.33
C ILE A 9 -10.62 -0.70 15.21
N LEU A 10 -11.65 -0.12 15.82
CA LEU A 10 -13.04 -0.50 15.58
C LEU A 10 -13.70 0.57 14.71
N SER A 11 -14.26 0.14 13.58
CA SER A 11 -14.80 1.01 12.54
C SER A 11 -16.29 0.74 12.32
N ALA A 12 -17.19 1.57 12.86
CA ALA A 12 -18.62 1.41 12.63
C ALA A 12 -18.97 1.78 11.17
N ILE A 13 -19.80 0.96 10.55
CA ILE A 13 -20.11 1.02 9.12
C ILE A 13 -21.43 1.76 8.91
N ASP A 14 -21.43 2.70 7.96
CA ASP A 14 -22.66 3.32 7.48
C ASP A 14 -23.55 2.27 6.77
N PRO A 15 -24.81 2.07 7.18
CA PRO A 15 -25.65 1.00 6.63
C PRO A 15 -26.08 1.24 5.17
N ASP A 16 -26.04 2.48 4.70
CA ASP A 16 -26.48 2.86 3.36
C ASP A 16 -25.30 2.86 2.38
N LEU A 17 -24.17 3.42 2.79
CA LEU A 17 -23.00 3.62 1.95
C LEU A 17 -21.86 2.62 2.21
N LEU A 18 -21.99 1.78 3.24
CA LEU A 18 -21.09 0.66 3.57
C LEU A 18 -19.61 1.05 3.76
N TYR A 19 -19.35 2.27 4.24
CA TYR A 19 -18.00 2.74 4.57
C TYR A 19 -17.85 3.00 6.09
N PRO A 20 -16.62 3.02 6.64
CA PRO A 20 -16.36 3.43 8.02
C PRO A 20 -16.78 4.89 8.29
N CYS A 21 -17.84 5.10 9.08
CA CYS A 21 -18.31 6.45 9.41
C CYS A 21 -17.84 6.96 10.79
N LEU A 22 -17.49 6.03 11.69
CA LEU A 22 -16.95 6.32 13.02
C LEU A 22 -15.84 5.32 13.32
N GLN A 23 -14.74 5.80 13.90
CA GLN A 23 -13.61 4.94 14.25
C GLN A 23 -13.09 5.28 15.64
N ILE A 24 -12.73 4.24 16.39
CA ILE A 24 -11.98 4.38 17.64
C ILE A 24 -10.76 3.47 17.61
N ARG A 25 -9.62 4.01 18.05
CA ARG A 25 -8.43 3.23 18.34
C ARG A 25 -8.41 2.89 19.82
N PHE A 26 -8.12 1.64 20.14
CA PHE A 26 -7.96 1.18 21.51
C PHE A 26 -6.72 0.27 21.62
N GLU A 27 -6.27 0.04 22.85
CA GLU A 27 -5.12 -0.80 23.16
C GLU A 27 -5.56 -1.84 24.18
N ILE A 28 -5.12 -3.08 23.99
CA ILE A 28 -5.45 -4.20 24.87
C ILE A 28 -4.21 -5.03 25.19
N ASP A 29 -4.22 -5.65 26.37
CA ASP A 29 -3.21 -6.63 26.77
C ASP A 29 -3.66 -8.06 26.46
N ASP A 30 -4.98 -8.34 26.49
CA ASP A 30 -5.55 -9.68 26.32
C ASP A 30 -6.18 -9.89 24.93
N VAL A 31 -5.33 -10.19 23.95
CA VAL A 31 -5.76 -10.53 22.57
C VAL A 31 -6.59 -11.82 22.54
N ALA A 32 -6.36 -12.75 23.47
CA ALA A 32 -7.10 -14.01 23.51
C ALA A 32 -8.57 -13.78 23.88
N ALA A 33 -8.85 -12.88 24.82
CA ALA A 33 -10.21 -12.46 25.15
C ALA A 33 -10.88 -11.75 23.97
N LEU A 34 -10.19 -10.83 23.29
CA LEU A 34 -10.73 -10.18 22.09
C LEU A 34 -11.09 -11.21 21.01
N ARG A 35 -10.21 -12.19 20.78
CA ARG A 35 -10.46 -13.27 19.82
C ARG A 35 -11.72 -14.07 20.15
N GLN A 36 -11.93 -14.40 21.43
CA GLN A 36 -13.14 -15.13 21.85
C GLN A 36 -14.44 -14.37 21.58
N LEU A 37 -14.42 -13.04 21.64
CA LEU A 37 -15.59 -12.19 21.37
C LEU A 37 -15.82 -12.00 19.86
N VAL A 38 -14.74 -11.96 19.08
CA VAL A 38 -14.76 -11.65 17.65
C VAL A 38 -15.06 -12.88 16.81
N ASP A 39 -14.33 -13.96 17.05
CA ASP A 39 -14.49 -15.22 16.32
C ASP A 39 -14.01 -16.39 17.21
N PRO A 40 -14.90 -16.96 18.03
CA PRO A 40 -14.55 -18.05 18.94
C PRO A 40 -14.11 -19.33 18.21
N ASP A 41 -14.48 -19.48 16.93
CA ASP A 41 -14.26 -20.69 16.13
C ASP A 41 -13.12 -20.55 15.11
N ALA A 42 -12.55 -19.35 14.89
CA ALA A 42 -11.39 -19.14 14.02
C ALA A 42 -10.12 -19.81 14.59
N PRO A 43 -9.65 -20.93 14.02
CA PRO A 43 -8.53 -21.67 14.58
C PRO A 43 -7.16 -21.16 14.12
N GLU A 44 -7.09 -20.25 13.14
CA GLU A 44 -5.86 -19.99 12.37
C GLU A 44 -5.24 -18.58 12.57
N ASP A 45 -5.98 -17.60 13.12
CA ASP A 45 -5.45 -16.25 13.37
C ASP A 45 -5.48 -15.87 14.86
N ALA A 46 -4.44 -16.30 15.59
CA ALA A 46 -4.27 -16.00 17.01
C ALA A 46 -3.93 -14.52 17.28
N ALA A 47 -3.43 -13.80 16.27
CA ALA A 47 -2.93 -12.43 16.42
C ALA A 47 -3.92 -11.37 15.95
N LEU A 48 -5.05 -11.80 15.38
CA LEU A 48 -6.09 -10.97 14.76
C LEU A 48 -5.50 -10.03 13.71
N ASP A 49 -4.65 -10.56 12.83
CA ASP A 49 -3.99 -9.79 11.78
C ASP A 49 -4.92 -9.51 10.57
N ASP A 50 -6.06 -10.21 10.46
CA ASP A 50 -7.08 -10.00 9.42
C ASP A 50 -8.15 -8.93 9.79
N TRP A 51 -9.17 -8.79 8.95
CA TRP A 51 -10.31 -7.88 9.14
C TRP A 51 -11.55 -8.66 9.55
N TYR A 52 -12.19 -8.24 10.65
CA TYR A 52 -13.34 -8.95 11.21
C TYR A 52 -14.59 -8.08 11.17
N LEU A 53 -15.62 -8.55 10.45
CA LEU A 53 -16.93 -7.92 10.47
C LEU A 53 -17.69 -8.38 11.73
N LEU A 54 -17.89 -7.45 12.66
CA LEU A 54 -18.61 -7.68 13.90
C LEU A 54 -20.09 -7.32 13.75
N SER A 55 -20.96 -8.20 14.24
CA SER A 55 -22.37 -7.89 14.43
C SER A 55 -22.56 -6.83 15.53
N PRO A 56 -23.72 -6.13 15.57
CA PRO A 56 -23.98 -5.13 16.61
C PRO A 56 -23.86 -5.66 18.05
N ILE A 57 -24.15 -6.95 18.26
CA ILE A 57 -24.03 -7.61 19.56
C ILE A 57 -22.55 -7.78 19.92
N GLN A 58 -21.74 -8.33 19.01
CA GLN A 58 -20.30 -8.49 19.22
C GLN A 58 -19.60 -7.14 19.43
N VAL A 59 -20.03 -6.09 18.72
CA VAL A 59 -19.53 -4.73 18.96
C VAL A 59 -19.80 -4.28 20.39
N ALA A 60 -21.02 -4.48 20.88
CA ALA A 60 -21.37 -4.15 22.26
C ALA A 60 -20.56 -4.98 23.27
N ASP A 61 -20.41 -6.28 23.04
CA ASP A 61 -19.64 -7.18 23.92
C ASP A 61 -18.16 -6.76 24.01
N VAL A 62 -17.55 -6.39 22.86
CA VAL A 62 -16.17 -5.87 22.82
C VAL A 62 -16.06 -4.54 23.55
N CYS A 63 -17.01 -3.61 23.34
CA CYS A 63 -16.97 -2.31 24.00
C CYS A 63 -17.16 -2.43 25.52
N GLU A 64 -18.06 -3.31 25.97
CA GLU A 64 -18.30 -3.58 27.39
C GLU A 64 -17.08 -4.25 28.04
N PHE A 65 -16.56 -5.32 27.44
CA PHE A 65 -15.46 -6.10 28.01
C PHE A 65 -14.17 -5.28 28.17
N PHE A 66 -13.86 -4.44 27.18
CA PHE A 66 -12.65 -3.60 27.20
C PHE A 66 -12.90 -2.15 27.67
N ALA A 67 -14.11 -1.84 28.17
CA ALA A 67 -14.51 -0.51 28.62
C ALA A 67 -14.23 0.61 27.59
N ILE A 68 -14.55 0.34 26.32
CA ILE A 68 -14.36 1.26 25.20
C ILE A 68 -15.57 2.18 25.10
N ASP A 69 -15.36 3.49 25.24
CA ASP A 69 -16.39 4.50 25.00
C ASP A 69 -16.53 4.75 23.49
N PHE A 70 -17.45 4.01 22.84
CA PHE A 70 -17.68 4.08 21.40
C PHE A 70 -19.16 4.10 21.07
N GLU A 71 -19.65 5.24 20.57
CA GLU A 71 -21.06 5.40 20.17
C GLU A 71 -21.33 4.72 18.81
N HIS A 72 -21.47 3.40 18.82
CA HIS A 72 -21.67 2.62 17.59
C HIS A 72 -23.12 2.64 17.08
N SER A 73 -24.08 3.12 17.86
CA SER A 73 -25.54 3.15 17.55
C SER A 73 -26.07 1.83 16.95
N SER A 74 -25.64 0.70 17.49
CA SER A 74 -26.03 -0.65 17.02
C SER A 74 -25.68 -0.95 15.55
N ARG A 75 -24.65 -0.30 14.99
CA ARG A 75 -24.11 -0.61 13.67
C ARG A 75 -23.22 -1.85 13.69
N GLU A 76 -23.11 -2.52 12.54
CA GLU A 76 -21.99 -3.43 12.26
C GLU A 76 -20.68 -2.63 12.29
N ALA A 77 -19.59 -3.28 12.68
CA ALA A 77 -18.27 -2.65 12.68
C ALA A 77 -17.20 -3.59 12.12
N ILE A 78 -16.17 -3.01 11.51
CA ILE A 78 -14.95 -3.74 11.15
C ILE A 78 -13.94 -3.55 12.26
N LEU A 79 -13.44 -4.65 12.81
CA LEU A 79 -12.27 -4.67 13.68
C LEU A 79 -11.04 -4.98 12.85
N THR A 80 -10.00 -4.16 12.98
CA THR A 80 -8.69 -4.40 12.39
C THR A 80 -7.59 -4.14 13.40
N LYS A 81 -6.48 -4.87 13.28
CA LYS A 81 -5.28 -4.54 14.02
C LYS A 81 -4.69 -3.23 13.54
N TYR A 82 -4.40 -2.33 14.47
CA TYR A 82 -3.69 -1.11 14.17
C TYR A 82 -2.21 -1.43 14.01
N VAL A 83 -1.76 -1.37 12.76
CA VAL A 83 -0.34 -1.31 12.44
C VAL A 83 -0.02 0.16 12.18
N GLU A 84 0.90 0.73 12.96
CA GLU A 84 1.37 2.08 12.72
C GLU A 84 1.99 2.16 11.33
N ALA A 85 1.25 2.72 10.38
CA ALA A 85 1.77 3.01 9.06
C ALA A 85 2.93 3.99 9.23
N ARG A 86 4.12 3.62 8.76
CA ARG A 86 5.33 4.48 8.84
C ARG A 86 5.11 5.87 8.23
N VAL A 87 4.17 5.97 7.29
CA VAL A 87 3.77 7.24 6.67
C VAL A 87 2.24 7.27 6.59
N PRO A 88 1.56 8.23 7.24
CA PRO A 88 0.12 8.39 7.08
C PRO A 88 -0.22 8.81 5.64
N VAL A 89 -1.21 8.14 5.04
CA VAL A 89 -1.71 8.51 3.71
C VAL A 89 -2.50 9.83 3.84
N PRO A 90 -2.14 10.90 3.10
CA PRO A 90 -2.75 12.22 3.27
C PRO A 90 -4.11 12.37 2.57
N TYR A 91 -4.66 11.29 2.00
CA TYR A 91 -5.94 11.28 1.30
C TYR A 91 -6.56 9.88 1.29
N LEU A 92 -7.82 9.78 0.88
CA LEU A 92 -8.56 8.52 0.80
C LEU A 92 -8.15 7.74 -0.46
N VAL A 93 -7.15 6.86 -0.33
CA VAL A 93 -6.72 5.92 -1.37
C VAL A 93 -7.20 4.51 -1.05
N HIS A 94 -8.01 3.91 -1.91
CA HIS A 94 -8.47 2.51 -1.77
C HIS A 94 -9.02 2.17 -0.37
N THR A 95 -9.74 3.10 0.26
CA THR A 95 -10.09 3.04 1.70
C THR A 95 -11.40 2.31 2.00
N GLY A 96 -12.12 1.79 0.99
CA GLY A 96 -13.49 1.29 1.15
C GLY A 96 -14.54 2.41 1.15
N TYR A 97 -14.17 3.61 0.70
CA TYR A 97 -15.06 4.77 0.58
C TYR A 97 -15.53 5.00 -0.86
N GLU A 98 -15.19 4.09 -1.77
CA GLU A 98 -15.44 4.20 -3.21
C GLU A 98 -16.89 4.56 -3.51
N LEU A 99 -17.86 3.84 -2.93
CA LEU A 99 -19.28 4.10 -3.15
C LEU A 99 -19.67 5.52 -2.73
N ALA A 100 -19.30 5.93 -1.51
CA ALA A 100 -19.61 7.25 -0.99
C ALA A 100 -19.00 8.37 -1.85
N LEU A 101 -17.74 8.21 -2.26
CA LEU A 101 -17.05 9.19 -3.09
C LEU A 101 -17.65 9.28 -4.50
N MET A 102 -18.10 8.16 -5.06
CA MET A 102 -18.77 8.12 -6.36
C MET A 102 -20.16 8.75 -6.26
N VAL A 103 -20.99 8.40 -5.28
CA VAL A 103 -22.33 8.98 -5.10
C VAL A 103 -22.27 10.49 -4.87
N GLN A 104 -21.21 10.99 -4.23
CA GLN A 104 -20.93 12.42 -4.07
C GLN A 104 -20.37 13.10 -5.33
N GLY A 105 -20.13 12.37 -6.43
CA GLY A 105 -19.54 12.88 -7.66
C GLY A 105 -18.05 13.23 -7.56
N ARG A 106 -17.37 12.86 -6.47
CA ARG A 106 -15.95 13.18 -6.22
C ARG A 106 -15.01 12.17 -6.85
N LYS A 107 -15.48 10.95 -7.10
CA LYS A 107 -14.72 9.89 -7.78
C LYS A 107 -15.47 9.45 -9.04
N PRO A 108 -14.90 9.63 -10.24
CA PRO A 108 -15.59 9.33 -11.49
C PRO A 108 -15.56 7.85 -11.88
N LEU A 109 -14.61 7.08 -11.35
CA LEU A 109 -14.44 5.65 -11.59
C LEU A 109 -14.06 4.95 -10.28
N GLY A 110 -14.67 3.81 -10.00
CA GLY A 110 -14.32 2.92 -8.89
C GLY A 110 -14.45 1.47 -9.32
N PHE A 111 -13.88 0.57 -8.53
CA PHE A 111 -14.07 -0.86 -8.74
C PHE A 111 -14.12 -1.60 -7.41
N ILE A 112 -14.76 -2.76 -7.44
CA ILE A 112 -14.74 -3.73 -6.35
C ILE A 112 -14.09 -5.01 -6.85
N ASP A 113 -13.27 -5.63 -6.01
CA ASP A 113 -12.90 -7.02 -6.19
C ASP A 113 -14.07 -7.87 -5.69
N PHE A 114 -14.66 -8.64 -6.60
CA PHE A 114 -15.85 -9.43 -6.35
C PHE A 114 -15.50 -10.90 -6.13
N ASP A 115 -16.05 -11.47 -5.06
CA ASP A 115 -16.15 -12.90 -4.81
C ASP A 115 -17.59 -13.21 -4.35
N SER A 116 -18.26 -14.14 -5.03
CA SER A 116 -19.65 -14.54 -4.75
C SER A 116 -19.84 -15.23 -3.39
N GLU A 117 -18.79 -15.81 -2.83
CA GLU A 117 -18.83 -16.44 -1.50
C GLU A 117 -18.46 -15.42 -0.39
N CYS A 118 -17.92 -14.25 -0.76
CA CYS A 118 -17.56 -13.20 0.17
C CYS A 118 -18.77 -12.26 0.40
N ARG A 119 -19.47 -12.47 1.52
CA ARG A 119 -20.66 -11.69 1.91
C ARG A 119 -20.44 -10.15 1.86
N PRO A 120 -19.33 -9.59 2.37
CA PRO A 120 -19.04 -8.15 2.22
C PRO A 120 -19.00 -7.68 0.76
N SER A 121 -18.32 -8.43 -0.12
CA SER A 121 -18.22 -8.13 -1.55
C SER A 121 -19.61 -8.14 -2.23
N VAL A 122 -20.42 -9.16 -1.94
CA VAL A 122 -21.79 -9.26 -2.48
C VAL A 122 -22.68 -8.11 -2.00
N LYS A 123 -22.61 -7.77 -0.70
CA LYS A 123 -23.37 -6.66 -0.12
C LYS A 123 -22.96 -5.32 -0.73
N LEU A 124 -21.67 -5.10 -0.93
CA LEU A 124 -21.15 -3.88 -1.55
C LEU A 124 -21.59 -3.76 -3.02
N LYS A 125 -21.48 -4.84 -3.80
CA LYS A 125 -21.97 -4.86 -5.19
C LYS A 125 -23.45 -4.50 -5.27
N ALA A 126 -24.29 -5.12 -4.43
CA ALA A 126 -25.73 -4.85 -4.42
C ALA A 126 -26.05 -3.37 -4.19
N ARG A 127 -25.31 -2.69 -3.30
CA ARG A 127 -25.48 -1.24 -3.09
C ARG A 127 -25.09 -0.42 -4.31
N PHE A 128 -23.98 -0.74 -4.96
CA PHE A 128 -23.66 -0.07 -6.22
C PHE A 128 -24.72 -0.31 -7.30
N ASP A 129 -25.24 -1.53 -7.41
CA ASP A 129 -26.26 -1.91 -8.39
C ASP A 129 -27.58 -1.13 -8.18
N GLU A 130 -27.93 -0.78 -6.94
CA GLU A 130 -29.06 0.12 -6.64
C GLU A 130 -28.89 1.50 -7.31
N TYR A 131 -27.69 2.09 -7.24
CA TYR A 131 -27.39 3.36 -7.91
C TYR A 131 -27.28 3.24 -9.43
N VAL A 132 -26.88 2.07 -9.94
CA VAL A 132 -26.93 1.77 -11.39
C VAL A 132 -28.39 1.71 -11.86
N ALA A 133 -29.27 1.04 -11.12
CA ALA A 133 -30.70 0.94 -11.44
C ALA A 133 -31.40 2.32 -11.42
N GLN A 134 -30.95 3.23 -10.56
CA GLN A 134 -31.42 4.63 -10.51
C GLN A 134 -30.87 5.49 -11.66
N GLY A 135 -29.93 4.98 -12.47
CA GLY A 135 -29.31 5.72 -13.57
C GLY A 135 -28.23 6.71 -13.12
N VAL A 136 -27.79 6.67 -11.85
CA VAL A 136 -26.73 7.52 -11.30
C VAL A 136 -25.36 7.00 -11.73
N LEU A 137 -25.19 5.68 -11.73
CA LEU A 137 -23.94 5.01 -12.09
C LEU A 137 -24.11 4.14 -13.36
N HIS A 138 -22.99 3.79 -13.96
CA HIS A 138 -22.87 2.74 -14.97
C HIS A 138 -21.89 1.66 -14.49
N SER A 139 -22.15 0.40 -14.81
CA SER A 139 -21.32 -0.73 -14.41
C SER A 139 -20.89 -1.61 -15.57
N GLN A 140 -19.68 -2.17 -15.47
CA GLN A 140 -19.17 -3.25 -16.32
C GLN A 140 -18.59 -4.36 -15.45
N GLU A 141 -19.05 -5.59 -15.65
CA GLU A 141 -18.59 -6.76 -14.90
C GLU A 141 -17.53 -7.53 -15.68
N ILE A 142 -16.40 -7.79 -15.02
CA ILE A 142 -15.33 -8.68 -15.50
C ILE A 142 -15.23 -9.82 -14.48
N ILE A 143 -16.20 -10.74 -14.54
CA ILE A 143 -16.34 -11.84 -13.59
C ILE A 143 -16.19 -13.17 -14.33
N VAL A 144 -15.40 -14.08 -13.76
CA VAL A 144 -15.19 -15.44 -14.27
C VAL A 144 -15.63 -16.48 -13.25
N ASP A 145 -16.05 -17.64 -13.73
CA ASP A 145 -16.25 -18.80 -12.87
C ASP A 145 -14.88 -19.32 -12.42
N ALA A 146 -14.66 -19.38 -11.11
CA ALA A 146 -13.42 -19.93 -10.57
C ALA A 146 -13.39 -21.46 -10.76
N PRO A 147 -12.20 -22.06 -10.92
CA PRO A 147 -12.07 -23.51 -11.02
C PRO A 147 -12.70 -24.21 -9.80
N VAL A 148 -13.52 -25.23 -10.05
CA VAL A 148 -14.11 -26.05 -8.99
C VAL A 148 -13.00 -26.85 -8.32
N LEU A 149 -12.69 -26.51 -7.07
CA LEU A 149 -11.81 -27.29 -6.21
C LEU A 149 -12.67 -28.29 -5.41
N GLN A 150 -12.18 -29.52 -5.24
CA GLN A 150 -12.90 -30.54 -4.46
C GLN A 150 -13.27 -30.00 -3.07
N GLY A 151 -14.56 -30.12 -2.71
CA GLY A 151 -15.09 -29.68 -1.42
C GLY A 151 -15.37 -28.18 -1.31
N ARG A 152 -15.20 -27.38 -2.37
CA ARG A 152 -15.59 -25.96 -2.38
C ARG A 152 -16.74 -25.71 -3.36
N PRO A 153 -17.72 -24.86 -3.01
CA PRO A 153 -18.79 -24.46 -3.93
C PRO A 153 -18.21 -23.76 -5.17
N ALA A 154 -18.96 -23.81 -6.27
CA ALA A 154 -18.66 -23.02 -7.44
C ALA A 154 -18.75 -21.53 -7.06
N ARG A 155 -17.68 -20.78 -7.33
CA ARG A 155 -17.58 -19.36 -6.96
C ARG A 155 -17.32 -18.52 -8.20
N ARG A 156 -17.86 -17.31 -8.23
CA ARG A 156 -17.63 -16.31 -9.26
C ARG A 156 -16.70 -15.25 -8.69
N ILE A 157 -15.58 -15.01 -9.35
CA ILE A 157 -14.56 -14.06 -8.90
C ILE A 157 -14.21 -13.10 -10.03
N GLY A 158 -13.82 -11.87 -9.69
CA GLY A 158 -13.37 -10.91 -10.68
C GLY A 158 -13.45 -9.47 -10.19
N GLN A 159 -13.65 -8.54 -11.11
CA GLN A 159 -13.85 -7.13 -10.79
C GLN A 159 -15.18 -6.62 -11.35
N VAL A 160 -15.82 -5.73 -10.59
CA VAL A 160 -16.93 -4.93 -11.10
C VAL A 160 -16.49 -3.47 -11.12
N LEU A 161 -16.49 -2.89 -12.31
CA LEU A 161 -16.10 -1.52 -12.55
C LEU A 161 -17.35 -0.65 -12.56
N TYR A 162 -17.28 0.51 -11.91
CA TYR A 162 -18.37 1.48 -11.83
C TYR A 162 -17.87 2.85 -12.28
N THR A 163 -18.69 3.58 -13.04
CA THR A 163 -18.45 4.97 -13.43
C THR A 163 -19.65 5.83 -13.10
N LEU A 164 -19.43 7.14 -12.95
CA LEU A 164 -20.55 8.09 -13.01
C LEU A 164 -21.18 8.06 -14.40
N LYS A 165 -22.50 8.31 -14.47
CA LYS A 165 -23.17 8.45 -15.76
C LYS A 165 -22.53 9.58 -16.58
N GLY A 166 -22.18 9.30 -17.84
CA GLY A 166 -21.42 10.20 -18.72
C GLY A 166 -19.90 10.02 -18.67
N GLU A 167 -19.37 9.26 -17.70
CA GLU A 167 -17.94 8.94 -17.57
C GLU A 167 -17.62 7.50 -18.02
N GLU A 168 -18.52 6.85 -18.76
CA GLU A 168 -18.40 5.44 -19.16
C GLU A 168 -17.12 5.16 -19.99
N TRP A 169 -16.61 6.18 -20.68
CA TRP A 169 -15.38 6.12 -21.48
C TRP A 169 -14.13 5.73 -20.66
N ARG A 170 -14.16 5.89 -19.33
CA ARG A 170 -13.04 5.55 -18.45
C ARG A 170 -12.76 4.05 -18.36
N ILE A 171 -13.79 3.22 -18.46
CA ILE A 171 -13.67 1.76 -18.39
C ILE A 171 -12.86 1.21 -19.59
N PRO A 172 -13.24 1.46 -20.86
CA PRO A 172 -12.45 0.99 -22.00
C PRO A 172 -11.06 1.62 -22.05
N ALA A 173 -10.86 2.84 -21.53
CA ALA A 173 -9.53 3.43 -21.38
C ALA A 173 -8.67 2.65 -20.38
N LEU A 174 -9.22 2.28 -19.21
CA LEU A 174 -8.53 1.46 -18.21
C LEU A 174 -8.14 0.10 -18.78
N GLU A 175 -9.08 -0.58 -19.43
CA GLU A 175 -8.84 -1.88 -20.07
C GLU A 175 -7.75 -1.79 -21.14
N PHE A 176 -7.80 -0.75 -21.99
CA PHE A 176 -6.78 -0.50 -22.99
C PHE A 176 -5.38 -0.34 -22.37
N PHE A 177 -5.27 0.45 -21.30
CA PHE A 177 -4.00 0.66 -20.63
C PHE A 177 -3.48 -0.62 -19.96
N ARG A 178 -4.33 -1.34 -19.23
CA ARG A 178 -3.97 -2.62 -18.58
C ARG A 178 -3.50 -3.67 -19.60
N GLN A 179 -4.05 -3.68 -20.81
CA GLN A 179 -3.68 -4.63 -21.86
C GLN A 179 -2.41 -4.23 -22.64
N ASN A 180 -2.05 -2.95 -22.68
CA ASN A 180 -1.02 -2.45 -23.60
C ASN A 180 0.20 -1.84 -22.90
N LEU A 181 0.08 -1.38 -21.66
CA LEU A 181 1.20 -0.90 -20.86
C LEU A 181 1.83 -2.07 -20.09
N ASN A 182 3.11 -1.94 -19.73
CA ASN A 182 3.89 -2.94 -18.97
C ASN A 182 4.27 -4.25 -19.68
N ARG A 183 4.14 -4.36 -21.01
CA ARG A 183 4.71 -5.51 -21.74
C ARG A 183 6.23 -5.65 -21.61
N GLN A 184 6.95 -4.57 -21.26
CA GLN A 184 8.42 -4.56 -21.13
C GLN A 184 8.93 -4.08 -19.75
N GLY A 185 8.04 -3.95 -18.75
CA GLY A 185 8.41 -3.70 -17.36
C GLY A 185 8.91 -2.28 -17.01
N ASP A 186 8.93 -1.35 -17.97
CA ASP A 186 9.40 0.04 -17.86
C ASP A 186 8.27 1.07 -17.61
N GLY A 187 7.02 0.61 -17.54
CA GLY A 187 5.84 1.47 -17.51
C GLY A 187 5.09 1.53 -16.17
N TYR A 188 5.59 0.91 -15.08
CA TYR A 188 4.79 0.73 -13.86
C TYR A 188 4.35 2.06 -13.25
N GLU A 189 5.23 3.05 -13.13
CA GLU A 189 4.82 4.36 -12.61
C GLU A 189 3.84 5.09 -13.55
N ASN A 190 4.02 4.97 -14.86
CA ASN A 190 3.10 5.61 -15.82
C ASN A 190 1.73 4.94 -15.81
N MET A 191 1.69 3.61 -15.64
CA MET A 191 0.46 2.86 -15.44
C MET A 191 -0.24 3.31 -14.17
N GLU A 192 0.47 3.38 -13.03
CA GLU A 192 -0.10 3.88 -11.76
C GLU A 192 -0.63 5.31 -11.89
N ARG A 193 0.09 6.22 -12.57
CA ARG A 193 -0.40 7.59 -12.84
C ARG A 193 -1.64 7.61 -13.71
N LEU A 194 -1.68 6.78 -14.77
CA LEU A 194 -2.81 6.73 -15.69
C LEU A 194 -4.04 6.09 -15.05
N GLU A 195 -3.87 4.98 -14.35
CA GLU A 195 -4.94 4.35 -13.58
C GLU A 195 -5.45 5.30 -12.49
N GLY A 196 -4.54 5.96 -11.76
CA GLY A 196 -4.91 6.94 -10.77
C GLY A 196 -5.68 8.14 -11.34
N ALA A 197 -5.27 8.67 -12.50
CA ALA A 197 -5.99 9.72 -13.20
C ALA A 197 -7.39 9.28 -13.67
N LEU A 198 -7.54 8.04 -14.14
CA LEU A 198 -8.83 7.47 -14.50
C LEU A 198 -9.75 7.32 -13.28
N LEU A 199 -9.18 6.95 -12.13
CA LEU A 199 -9.87 6.91 -10.83
C LEU A 199 -10.21 8.30 -10.26
N GLY A 200 -9.68 9.38 -10.85
CA GLY A 200 -9.93 10.76 -10.45
C GLY A 200 -8.98 11.31 -9.39
N TYR A 201 -7.81 10.68 -9.19
CA TYR A 201 -6.77 11.22 -8.33
C TYR A 201 -5.96 12.31 -9.04
N GLU A 202 -5.64 13.35 -8.29
CA GLU A 202 -4.78 14.46 -8.70
C GLU A 202 -3.34 14.00 -8.95
N PRO A 203 -2.55 14.70 -9.80
CA PRO A 203 -1.16 14.34 -10.09
C PRO A 203 -0.30 14.15 -8.83
N TRP A 204 -0.44 15.03 -7.84
CA TRP A 204 0.33 14.95 -6.59
C TRP A 204 -0.06 13.72 -5.74
N GLN A 205 -1.32 13.27 -5.80
CA GLN A 205 -1.78 12.06 -5.11
C GLN A 205 -1.14 10.83 -5.74
N ASN A 206 -1.10 10.77 -7.07
CA ASN A 206 -0.46 9.68 -7.81
C ASN A 206 1.05 9.62 -7.51
N ASP A 207 1.73 10.77 -7.55
CA ASP A 207 3.16 10.83 -7.23
C ASP A 207 3.44 10.44 -5.78
N TRP A 208 2.58 10.85 -4.83
CA TRP A 208 2.67 10.42 -3.43
C TRP A 208 2.51 8.90 -3.30
N TRP A 209 1.51 8.30 -3.97
CA TRP A 209 1.26 6.86 -3.93
C TRP A 209 2.42 6.05 -4.50
N ILE A 210 2.95 6.46 -5.65
CA ILE A 210 4.10 5.84 -6.29
C ILE A 210 5.33 5.90 -5.38
N ASP A 211 5.54 7.04 -4.72
CA ASP A 211 6.61 7.21 -3.75
C ASP A 211 6.43 6.34 -2.51
N TYR A 212 5.21 6.24 -2.00
CA TYR A 212 4.86 5.39 -0.87
C TYR A 212 5.13 3.91 -1.20
N LEU A 213 4.62 3.41 -2.33
CA LEU A 213 4.82 2.03 -2.78
C LEU A 213 6.30 1.69 -3.02
N ALA A 214 7.07 2.64 -3.54
CA ALA A 214 8.50 2.43 -3.76
C ALA A 214 9.33 2.38 -2.48
N ARG A 215 8.89 3.06 -1.42
CA ARG A 215 9.53 3.04 -0.09
C ARG A 215 9.11 1.82 0.74
N SER A 216 7.85 1.39 0.63
CA SER A 216 7.34 0.22 1.35
C SER A 216 7.99 -1.09 0.89
N GLY A 217 8.61 -1.11 -0.30
CA GLY A 217 9.13 -2.34 -0.90
C GLY A 217 8.01 -3.28 -1.37
N SER A 218 6.83 -2.72 -1.65
CA SER A 218 5.72 -3.45 -2.25
C SER A 218 6.16 -4.08 -3.57
N SER A 219 5.66 -5.29 -3.86
CA SER A 219 6.09 -6.15 -4.97
C SER A 219 6.10 -5.48 -6.35
N LEU A 220 5.24 -4.47 -6.55
CA LEU A 220 5.14 -3.68 -7.79
C LEU A 220 6.45 -2.95 -8.17
N TYR A 221 7.29 -2.56 -7.19
CA TYR A 221 8.56 -1.87 -7.44
C TYR A 221 9.79 -2.68 -6.97
N GLY A 222 9.63 -3.98 -6.76
CA GLY A 222 10.72 -4.84 -6.29
C GLY A 222 11.28 -4.45 -4.92
N ALA A 223 12.49 -4.92 -4.61
CA ALA A 223 13.16 -4.52 -3.37
C ALA A 223 13.65 -3.08 -3.46
N SER A 224 13.34 -2.33 -2.42
CA SER A 224 13.78 -0.95 -2.24
C SER A 224 15.04 -0.92 -1.38
N SER A 225 16.12 -0.39 -1.95
CA SER A 225 17.45 -0.37 -1.34
C SER A 225 18.03 1.04 -1.35
N ILE A 226 18.79 1.37 -0.31
CA ILE A 226 19.43 2.67 -0.14
C ILE A 226 20.95 2.49 -0.13
N VAL A 227 21.67 3.35 -0.84
CA VAL A 227 23.14 3.38 -0.83
C VAL A 227 23.62 4.81 -0.55
N LYS A 228 24.76 4.91 0.13
CA LYS A 228 25.47 6.17 0.29
C LYS A 228 26.36 6.41 -0.93
N VAL A 229 26.42 7.65 -1.40
CA VAL A 229 27.30 8.07 -2.50
C VAL A 229 28.13 9.27 -2.09
N ASN A 230 29.38 9.30 -2.54
CA ASN A 230 30.26 10.46 -2.39
C ASN A 230 30.00 11.51 -3.49
N ARG A 231 30.72 12.64 -3.46
CA ARG A 231 30.57 13.73 -4.46
C ARG A 231 30.77 13.23 -5.90
N ALA A 232 31.85 12.51 -6.18
CA ALA A 232 32.16 12.05 -7.54
C ALA A 232 31.10 11.07 -8.06
N GLN A 233 30.63 10.18 -7.20
CA GLN A 233 29.55 9.23 -7.48
C GLN A 233 28.20 9.93 -7.71
N PHE A 234 27.91 10.99 -6.94
CA PHE A 234 26.72 11.81 -7.15
C PHE A 234 26.78 12.56 -8.49
N ASP A 235 27.92 13.15 -8.82
CA ASP A 235 28.09 13.85 -10.09
C ASP A 235 27.97 12.88 -11.28
N TRP A 236 28.44 11.63 -11.12
CA TRP A 236 28.22 10.56 -12.08
C TRP A 236 26.74 10.21 -12.24
N LEU A 237 26.00 10.08 -11.12
CA LEU A 237 24.55 9.82 -11.15
C LEU A 237 23.79 10.89 -11.93
N VAL A 238 24.14 12.16 -11.70
CA VAL A 238 23.59 13.30 -12.43
C VAL A 238 23.90 13.18 -13.92
N HIS A 239 25.15 12.87 -14.28
CA HIS A 239 25.55 12.69 -15.68
C HIS A 239 24.82 11.53 -16.37
N ALA A 240 24.59 10.42 -15.65
CA ALA A 240 23.85 9.26 -16.13
C ALA A 240 22.32 9.47 -16.15
N GLY A 241 21.83 10.66 -15.80
CA GLY A 241 20.40 10.96 -15.71
C GLY A 241 19.67 10.08 -14.69
N PHE A 242 20.37 9.63 -13.65
CA PHE A 242 19.87 8.74 -12.60
C PHE A 242 19.36 7.37 -13.10
N ARG A 243 19.81 6.89 -14.26
CA ARG A 243 19.36 5.61 -14.84
C ARG A 243 20.20 4.40 -14.44
N ALA A 244 21.21 4.60 -13.59
CA ALA A 244 22.14 3.57 -13.14
C ALA A 244 22.76 4.00 -11.81
N LEU A 245 23.22 3.04 -11.01
CA LEU A 245 24.14 3.28 -9.90
C LEU A 245 25.55 3.58 -10.41
N PRO A 246 26.31 4.43 -9.71
CA PRO A 246 27.67 4.79 -10.09
C PRO A 246 28.62 3.63 -9.86
N PRO A 247 29.80 3.63 -10.53
CA PRO A 247 30.88 2.73 -10.15
C PRO A 247 31.36 3.02 -8.72
N PHE A 248 31.84 1.98 -8.05
CA PHE A 248 32.47 2.07 -6.74
C PHE A 248 33.93 1.61 -6.86
N ASP A 249 34.85 2.41 -6.32
CA ASP A 249 36.29 2.12 -6.41
C ASP A 249 36.73 1.00 -5.45
N GLY A 250 35.92 0.69 -4.45
CA GLY A 250 36.15 -0.38 -3.48
C GLY A 250 35.61 -1.75 -3.93
N PRO A 251 36.05 -2.85 -3.28
CA PRO A 251 35.54 -4.19 -3.58
C PRO A 251 34.06 -4.36 -3.19
N THR A 252 33.58 -3.55 -2.26
CA THR A 252 32.19 -3.57 -1.77
C THR A 252 31.61 -2.16 -1.65
N PHE A 253 30.28 -2.09 -1.57
CA PHE A 253 29.55 -0.90 -1.18
C PHE A 253 28.49 -1.25 -0.12
N THR A 254 28.17 -0.26 0.71
CA THR A 254 27.17 -0.44 1.77
C THR A 254 25.75 -0.23 1.24
N LEU A 255 24.90 -1.23 1.45
CA LEU A 255 23.48 -1.22 1.12
C LEU A 255 22.63 -1.29 2.39
N TYR A 256 21.58 -0.49 2.43
CA TYR A 256 20.55 -0.51 3.48
C TYR A 256 19.20 -0.90 2.87
N SER A 257 18.36 -1.57 3.64
CA SER A 257 16.99 -1.86 3.21
C SER A 257 16.09 -0.65 3.48
N SER A 258 15.45 -0.12 2.44
CA SER A 258 14.71 1.16 2.51
C SER A 258 13.59 1.22 3.55
N PRO A 259 12.80 0.16 3.79
CA PRO A 259 11.78 0.23 4.83
C PRO A 259 12.37 0.57 6.20
N TRP A 260 13.59 0.12 6.49
CA TRP A 260 14.16 0.09 7.84
C TRP A 260 15.23 1.17 8.09
N PHE A 261 15.54 2.00 7.09
CA PHE A 261 16.58 3.02 7.21
C PHE A 261 15.98 4.40 6.92
N GLY A 262 15.67 5.12 8.00
CA GLY A 262 14.92 6.35 7.98
C GLY A 262 15.77 7.60 7.76
N GLU A 263 15.08 8.74 7.67
CA GLU A 263 15.70 10.03 7.39
C GLU A 263 16.63 10.50 8.52
N ASP A 264 16.28 10.21 9.78
CA ASP A 264 17.09 10.60 10.93
C ASP A 264 18.39 9.81 11.01
N GLU A 265 18.35 8.50 10.70
CA GLU A 265 19.55 7.66 10.58
C GLU A 265 20.44 8.13 9.43
N MET A 266 19.85 8.47 8.28
CA MET A 266 20.58 9.06 7.15
C MET A 266 21.25 10.38 7.57
N LYS A 267 20.51 11.31 8.19
CA LYS A 267 21.05 12.59 8.67
C LYS A 267 22.18 12.39 9.69
N ALA A 268 22.03 11.44 10.61
CA ALA A 268 23.08 11.09 11.57
C ALA A 268 24.34 10.60 10.86
N ALA A 269 24.21 9.64 9.94
CA ALA A 269 25.34 9.14 9.18
C ALA A 269 26.06 10.22 8.36
N MET A 270 25.33 11.19 7.78
CA MET A 270 25.94 12.31 7.05
C MET A 270 26.70 13.31 7.93
N ARG A 271 26.29 13.45 9.21
CA ARG A 271 27.02 14.25 10.20
C ARG A 271 28.33 13.57 10.60
N ASP A 272 28.28 12.25 10.76
CA ASP A 272 29.41 11.46 11.25
C ASP A 272 30.46 11.18 10.16
N ASP A 273 30.03 11.04 8.89
CA ASP A 273 30.91 10.78 7.75
C ASP A 273 30.84 11.95 6.74
N PRO A 274 31.87 12.81 6.67
CA PRO A 274 31.90 13.96 5.77
C PRO A 274 32.01 13.57 4.29
N THR A 275 32.34 12.31 3.97
CA THR A 275 32.52 11.86 2.58
C THR A 275 31.18 11.58 1.88
N ILE A 276 30.11 11.39 2.64
CA ILE A 276 28.77 11.12 2.10
C ILE A 276 28.21 12.41 1.48
N GLU A 277 28.00 12.45 0.17
CA GLU A 277 27.31 13.57 -0.48
C GLU A 277 25.79 13.41 -0.43
N ALA A 278 25.30 12.18 -0.61
CA ALA A 278 23.88 11.89 -0.62
C ALA A 278 23.60 10.43 -0.23
N PHE A 279 22.36 10.19 0.18
CA PHE A 279 21.75 8.86 0.16
C PHE A 279 20.81 8.77 -1.02
N VAL A 280 20.94 7.69 -1.80
CA VAL A 280 20.11 7.43 -2.96
C VAL A 280 19.41 6.08 -2.85
N GLN A 281 18.20 6.02 -3.37
CA GLN A 281 17.34 4.85 -3.40
C GLN A 281 17.32 4.26 -4.81
N PHE A 282 17.35 2.94 -4.89
CA PHE A 282 17.08 2.22 -6.12
C PHE A 282 16.14 1.05 -5.85
N ASN A 283 15.47 0.61 -6.91
CA ASN A 283 14.46 -0.43 -6.88
C ASN A 283 14.79 -1.47 -7.96
N GLY A 284 14.80 -2.74 -7.58
CA GLY A 284 15.13 -3.84 -8.50
C GLY A 284 14.64 -5.19 -8.03
N GLY A 285 14.74 -6.20 -8.90
CA GLY A 285 14.31 -7.57 -8.60
C GLY A 285 15.08 -8.18 -7.42
N ARG A 286 14.35 -8.62 -6.38
CA ARG A 286 14.93 -9.22 -5.16
C ARG A 286 15.88 -10.39 -5.44
N ALA A 287 15.55 -11.22 -6.43
CA ALA A 287 16.34 -12.40 -6.79
C ALA A 287 17.83 -12.09 -7.06
N HIS A 288 18.14 -10.88 -7.54
CA HIS A 288 19.49 -10.50 -7.93
C HIS A 288 20.37 -10.04 -6.75
N ILE A 289 19.78 -9.80 -5.56
CA ILE A 289 20.49 -9.26 -4.39
C ILE A 289 20.26 -10.11 -3.13
N LEU A 290 19.24 -10.98 -3.11
CA LEU A 290 18.89 -11.81 -1.93
C LEU A 290 20.01 -12.74 -1.44
N HIS A 291 20.94 -13.13 -2.31
CA HIS A 291 22.09 -13.94 -1.90
C HIS A 291 23.16 -13.13 -1.15
N ALA A 292 23.09 -11.79 -1.21
CA ALA A 292 24.05 -10.86 -0.61
C ALA A 292 23.45 -9.99 0.51
N ALA A 293 22.12 -9.94 0.67
CA ALA A 293 21.43 -9.13 1.69
C ALA A 293 20.15 -9.79 2.22
N ASP A 294 19.90 -9.67 3.53
CA ASP A 294 18.68 -10.15 4.19
C ASP A 294 17.67 -9.01 4.42
N PHE A 295 16.78 -8.76 3.46
CA PHE A 295 15.78 -7.68 3.53
C PHE A 295 14.78 -7.76 4.71
N ARG A 296 14.87 -8.77 5.59
CA ARG A 296 14.14 -8.81 6.88
C ARG A 296 14.75 -7.90 7.93
N THR A 297 15.99 -7.44 7.76
CA THR A 297 16.64 -6.48 8.66
C THR A 297 17.11 -5.24 7.89
N ALA A 298 17.48 -4.18 8.62
CA ALA A 298 17.86 -2.90 8.01
C ALA A 298 19.16 -2.91 7.22
N GLY A 299 20.04 -3.88 7.48
CA GLY A 299 21.46 -3.77 7.16
C GLY A 299 22.20 -3.02 8.29
N PRO A 300 23.41 -2.48 8.02
CA PRO A 300 24.08 -2.40 6.73
C PRO A 300 24.50 -3.77 6.16
N TYR A 301 24.47 -3.90 4.84
CA TYR A 301 25.03 -5.04 4.11
C TYR A 301 26.21 -4.56 3.26
N GLU A 302 27.31 -5.32 3.30
CA GLU A 302 28.44 -5.11 2.39
C GLU A 302 28.23 -5.92 1.12
N ILE A 303 27.95 -5.24 0.03
CA ILE A 303 27.60 -5.84 -1.26
C ILE A 303 28.80 -5.77 -2.20
N PRO A 304 29.19 -6.86 -2.88
CA PRO A 304 30.24 -6.82 -3.88
C PRO A 304 29.95 -5.78 -4.98
N ALA A 305 30.90 -4.90 -5.27
CA ALA A 305 30.78 -3.91 -6.34
C ALA A 305 30.62 -4.56 -7.72
N THR A 306 31.04 -5.82 -7.88
CA THR A 306 30.82 -6.63 -9.08
C THR A 306 29.35 -6.89 -9.40
N LEU A 307 28.43 -6.68 -8.45
CA LEU A 307 26.98 -6.80 -8.68
C LEU A 307 26.35 -5.55 -9.31
N ILE A 308 27.06 -4.41 -9.36
CA ILE A 308 26.52 -3.15 -9.90
C ILE A 308 25.98 -3.30 -11.33
N PRO A 309 26.69 -3.96 -12.28
CA PRO A 309 26.14 -4.17 -13.63
C PRO A 309 24.83 -4.95 -13.63
N THR A 310 24.72 -6.00 -12.81
CA THR A 310 23.49 -6.79 -12.65
C THR A 310 22.38 -5.96 -12.05
N ILE A 311 22.66 -5.16 -11.01
CA ILE A 311 21.69 -4.26 -10.40
C ILE A 311 21.20 -3.24 -11.43
N ASN A 312 22.11 -2.60 -12.17
CA ASN A 312 21.80 -1.62 -13.20
C ASN A 312 20.95 -2.20 -14.34
N HIS A 313 21.21 -3.45 -14.74
CA HIS A 313 20.42 -4.14 -15.77
C HIS A 313 18.97 -4.44 -15.32
N HIS A 314 18.73 -4.54 -14.02
CA HIS A 314 17.44 -4.91 -13.44
C HIS A 314 16.80 -3.78 -12.62
N LEU A 315 17.21 -2.52 -12.85
CA LEU A 315 16.54 -1.37 -12.26
C LEU A 315 15.11 -1.25 -12.81
N MET A 316 14.16 -1.07 -11.90
CA MET A 316 12.74 -0.91 -12.24
C MET A 316 12.32 0.55 -12.40
N ARG A 317 13.17 1.49 -11.97
CA ARG A 317 12.95 2.94 -12.07
C ARG A 317 14.28 3.68 -11.96
N ALA A 318 14.23 4.99 -12.21
CA ALA A 318 15.35 5.88 -11.97
C ALA A 318 15.76 5.88 -10.49
N VAL A 319 17.07 5.98 -10.25
CA VAL A 319 17.67 6.17 -8.92
C VAL A 319 17.18 7.49 -8.34
N ARG A 320 16.66 7.46 -7.12
CA ARG A 320 16.10 8.63 -6.46
C ARG A 320 17.06 9.17 -5.41
N VAL A 321 17.22 10.48 -5.34
CA VAL A 321 17.92 11.13 -4.21
C VAL A 321 16.96 11.25 -3.03
N LEU A 322 17.32 10.66 -1.89
CA LEU A 322 16.51 10.73 -0.66
C LEU A 322 16.88 11.96 0.17
N ILE A 323 18.18 12.17 0.37
CA ILE A 323 18.71 13.33 1.08
C ILE A 323 20.09 13.67 0.53
N ARG A 324 20.36 14.97 0.37
CA ARG A 324 21.67 15.49 -0.02
C ARG A 324 22.29 16.29 1.12
N ARG A 325 23.61 16.38 1.15
CA ARG A 325 24.34 17.11 2.20
C ARG A 325 23.92 18.59 2.29
N SER A 326 23.57 19.19 1.15
CA SER A 326 23.06 20.56 1.11
C SER A 326 21.69 20.73 1.77
N ASP A 327 20.86 19.67 1.84
CA ASP A 327 19.55 19.70 2.51
C ASP A 327 19.71 19.71 4.03
N CYS A 328 20.74 19.03 4.56
CA CYS A 328 21.08 19.02 5.99
C CYS A 328 21.64 20.36 6.50
N LEU A 329 22.11 21.23 5.59
CA LEU A 329 22.76 22.51 5.92
C LEU A 329 21.81 23.70 5.86
N LYS A 330 20.58 23.52 5.37
CA LYS A 330 19.56 24.58 5.41
C LYS A 330 18.92 24.63 6.80
N PRO A 331 18.98 25.77 7.52
CA PRO A 331 18.19 25.91 8.74
C PRO A 331 16.70 25.89 8.39
N SER A 332 15.91 25.20 9.21
CA SER A 332 14.45 25.22 9.15
C SER A 332 13.98 26.68 9.22
N SER A 333 13.50 27.20 8.09
CA SER A 333 12.91 28.54 7.98
C SER A 333 11.43 28.52 8.30
#